data_AF-A0A9D6K491-F1
#
_entry.id   AF-A0A9D6K491-F1
#
_cell.length_a   1.000
_cell.length_b   1.000
_cell.length_c   1.000
_cell.angle_alpha   90.00
_cell.angle_beta   90.00
_cell.angle_gamma   90.00
#
_symmetry.space_group_name_H-M   'P 1'
#
loop_
_entity.id
_entity.type
_entity.pdbx_description
1 polymer ?
#
loop_
_entity_poly.entity_id
_entity_poly.type
_entity_poly.pdbx_seq_one_letter_code
_entity_poly.pdbx_strand_id
1 'polypeptide(L)'
;MKIKKNIIELKKGGLHLFIDPDAPNWISCNKAGAEIIKGAIIKSGSLESESFTSRLREEGFVEEGCKRDYPGRGMVIEPKRLTELWIYTNNSCNLKCKHCLVSAGEGEKDKLSATDIIRVVDEAKSLGVRRFYFTGGEPFLRHDIFTLINYITKDRELVILTNGTLLAKEKAEKLASIDRKKLFLQISLE
;
A
#
# COMPACT_ATOMS: atom_id res chain seq x y z
N MET A 1 15.28 -5.06 13.15
CA MET A 1 16.24 -4.27 12.34
C MET A 1 17.57 -4.31 13.05
N LYS A 2 18.66 -4.65 12.36
CA LYS A 2 20.02 -4.70 12.93
C LYS A 2 20.92 -3.81 12.08
N ILE A 3 21.24 -2.62 12.59
CA ILE A 3 22.13 -1.70 11.86
C ILE A 3 23.57 -1.95 12.32
N LYS A 4 24.47 -2.22 11.37
CA LYS A 4 25.89 -2.57 11.64
C LYS A 4 26.73 -1.33 11.96
N LYS A 5 28.02 -1.51 12.29
CA LYS A 5 28.94 -0.40 12.64
C LYS A 5 29.22 0.61 11.50
N ASN A 6 29.07 0.21 10.23
CA ASN A 6 29.48 1.03 9.07
C ASN A 6 28.38 2.00 8.58
N ILE A 7 27.66 2.64 9.49
CA ILE A 7 26.56 3.54 9.13
C ILE A 7 27.09 4.87 8.60
N ILE A 8 26.57 5.32 7.46
CA ILE A 8 26.86 6.62 6.87
C ILE A 8 25.83 7.63 7.38
N GLU A 9 26.29 8.76 7.93
CA GLU A 9 25.43 9.88 8.31
C GLU A 9 25.47 10.98 7.23
N LEU A 10 24.32 11.28 6.61
CA LEU A 10 24.11 12.42 5.71
C LEU A 10 23.27 13.49 6.40
N LYS A 11 23.57 14.77 6.15
CA LYS A 11 22.88 15.91 6.79
C LYS A 11 22.35 16.90 5.75
N LYS A 12 21.07 17.27 5.85
CA LYS A 12 20.47 18.33 5.01
C LYS A 12 19.31 19.01 5.72
N GLY A 13 19.36 20.33 5.90
CA GLY A 13 18.25 21.12 6.44
C GLY A 13 17.78 20.71 7.85
N GLY A 14 18.70 20.29 8.73
CA GLY A 14 18.37 19.81 10.09
C GLY A 14 17.91 18.34 10.16
N LEU A 15 17.79 17.68 9.01
CA LEU A 15 17.54 16.24 8.89
C LEU A 15 18.86 15.48 8.88
N HIS A 16 18.92 14.41 9.65
CA HIS A 16 20.01 13.45 9.71
C HIS A 16 19.51 12.11 9.17
N LEU A 17 20.24 11.59 8.17
CA LEU A 17 19.94 10.33 7.52
C LEU A 17 21.09 9.36 7.78
N PHE A 18 20.81 8.30 8.53
CA PHE A 18 21.73 7.20 8.82
C PHE A 18 21.44 6.06 7.86
N ILE A 19 22.41 5.65 7.03
CA ILE A 19 22.25 4.63 5.99
C ILE A 19 23.17 3.45 6.31
N ASP A 20 22.63 2.24 6.27
CA ASP A 20 23.43 1.01 6.21
C ASP A 20 23.86 0.80 4.75
N PRO A 21 25.15 0.88 4.39
CA PRO A 21 25.58 0.68 3.00
C PRO A 21 25.44 -0.79 2.56
N ASP A 22 25.36 -1.72 3.51
CA ASP A 22 25.37 -3.16 3.25
C ASP A 22 23.94 -3.76 3.24
N ALA A 23 22.91 -2.95 3.52
CA ALA A 23 21.52 -3.40 3.61
C ALA A 23 20.53 -2.26 3.28
N PRO A 24 19.31 -2.54 2.81
CA PRO A 24 18.31 -1.51 2.49
C PRO A 24 17.64 -0.93 3.76
N ASN A 25 18.44 -0.48 4.72
CA ASN A 25 18.00 0.09 6.00
C ASN A 25 18.49 1.52 6.13
N TRP A 26 17.59 2.45 6.46
CA TRP A 26 17.96 3.81 6.82
C TRP A 26 17.10 4.37 7.96
N ILE A 27 17.66 5.28 8.74
CA ILE A 27 16.92 6.05 9.75
C ILE A 27 17.01 7.53 9.38
N SER A 28 15.85 8.18 9.31
CA SER A 28 15.75 9.64 9.17
C SER A 28 15.30 10.23 10.51
N CYS A 29 16.03 11.22 11.00
CA CYS A 29 15.72 11.86 12.29
C CYS A 29 16.19 13.32 12.31
N ASN A 30 15.73 14.06 13.31
CA ASN A 30 16.26 15.40 13.60
C ASN A 30 17.58 15.29 14.39
N LYS A 31 18.20 16.44 14.69
CA LYS A 31 19.44 16.51 15.48
C LYS A 31 19.37 15.73 16.80
N ALA A 32 18.27 15.81 17.53
CA ALA A 32 18.12 15.08 18.80
C ALA A 32 18.14 13.56 18.59
N GLY A 33 17.40 13.05 17.61
CA GLY A 33 17.44 11.63 17.25
C GLY A 33 18.81 11.15 16.77
N ALA A 34 19.58 12.02 16.10
CA ALA A 34 20.92 11.70 15.63
C ALA A 34 21.92 11.46 16.77
N GLU A 35 21.84 12.26 17.85
CA GLU A 35 22.69 12.07 19.03
C GLU A 35 22.40 10.75 19.74
N ILE A 36 21.12 10.36 19.85
CA ILE A 36 20.69 9.07 20.41
C ILE A 36 21.29 7.91 19.59
N ILE A 37 21.13 7.98 18.27
CA ILE A 37 21.59 6.93 17.35
C ILE A 37 23.10 6.75 17.44
N LYS A 38 23.86 7.86 17.47
CA LYS A 38 25.31 7.83 17.65
C LYS A 38 25.72 7.23 18.98
N GLY A 39 25.08 7.65 20.08
CA GLY A 39 25.32 7.09 21.40
C GLY A 39 25.08 5.58 21.46
N ALA A 40 24.01 5.11 20.83
CA ALA A 40 23.69 3.69 20.74
C ALA A 40 24.74 2.90 19.91
N ILE A 41 25.15 3.41 18.74
CA ILE A 41 26.16 2.77 17.89
C ILE A 41 27.51 2.64 18.63
N ILE A 42 27.93 3.70 19.32
CA ILE A 42 29.20 3.75 20.07
C ILE A 42 29.20 2.71 21.21
N LYS A 43 28.09 2.58 21.94
CA LYS A 43 28.00 1.69 23.11
C LYS A 43 27.86 0.19 22.75
N SER A 44 27.13 -0.17 21.68
CA SER A 44 26.82 -1.60 21.40
C SER A 44 27.26 -2.14 20.04
N GLY A 45 27.74 -1.30 19.12
CA GLY A 45 28.14 -1.74 17.78
C GLY A 45 26.99 -2.22 16.87
N SER A 46 25.75 -2.27 17.38
CA SER A 46 24.53 -2.44 16.61
C SER A 46 23.34 -1.75 17.25
N LEU A 47 22.37 -1.36 16.42
CA LEU A 47 21.01 -0.95 16.83
C LEU A 47 20.06 -2.12 16.60
N GLU A 48 19.65 -2.79 17.69
CA GLU A 48 18.60 -3.82 17.68
C GLU A 48 17.30 -3.26 18.27
N SER A 49 16.14 -3.63 17.71
CA SER A 49 14.84 -3.01 17.99
C SER A 49 14.40 -3.12 19.45
N GLU A 50 14.64 -4.25 20.10
CA GLU A 50 14.34 -4.43 21.53
C GLU A 50 15.23 -3.54 22.42
N SER A 51 16.47 -3.29 21.98
CA SER A 51 17.41 -2.43 22.70
C SER A 51 17.14 -0.95 22.48
N PHE A 52 16.46 -0.55 21.40
CA PHE A 52 16.25 0.85 21.05
C PHE A 52 15.29 1.54 22.02
N THR A 53 14.12 0.93 22.29
CA THR A 53 13.12 1.50 23.20
C THR A 53 13.62 1.55 24.64
N SER A 54 14.35 0.52 25.10
CA SER A 54 14.94 0.51 26.44
C SER A 54 16.01 1.59 26.61
N ARG A 55 16.89 1.78 25.62
CA ARG A 55 17.91 2.85 25.65
C ARG A 55 17.31 4.25 25.59
N LEU A 56 16.25 4.44 24.80
CA LEU A 56 15.52 5.71 24.78
C LEU A 56 15.00 6.08 26.17
N ARG A 57 14.63 5.08 27.00
CA ARG A 57 14.25 5.30 28.40
C ARG A 57 15.46 5.59 29.29
N GLU A 58 16.52 4.79 29.19
CA GLU A 58 17.76 4.98 29.97
C GLU A 58 18.38 6.38 29.78
N GLU A 59 18.40 6.87 28.54
CA GLU A 59 18.95 8.17 28.18
C GLU A 59 17.93 9.31 28.35
N GLY A 60 16.75 9.04 28.92
CA GLY A 60 15.74 10.04 29.26
C GLY A 60 14.97 10.67 28.09
N PHE A 61 15.03 10.07 26.89
CA PHE A 61 14.32 10.55 25.70
C PHE A 61 12.87 10.05 25.63
N VAL A 62 12.55 8.95 26.32
CA VAL A 62 11.20 8.39 26.43
C VAL A 62 10.93 8.11 27.91
N GLU A 63 9.94 8.79 28.50
CA GLU A 63 9.43 8.43 29.83
C GLU A 63 8.59 7.15 29.74
N GLU A 64 8.28 6.50 30.87
CA GLU A 64 7.35 5.36 30.90
C GLU A 64 6.01 5.73 30.24
N GLY A 65 5.74 5.08 29.11
CA GLY A 65 4.48 5.21 28.38
C GLY A 65 4.37 6.45 27.48
N CYS A 66 3.66 6.29 26.38
CA CYS A 66 3.13 7.45 25.65
C CYS A 66 2.09 8.11 26.57
N LYS A 67 2.47 9.17 27.29
CA LYS A 67 1.56 9.93 28.18
C LYS A 67 0.41 10.63 27.43
N ARG A 68 0.49 10.71 26.09
CA ARG A 68 -0.60 11.21 25.28
C ARG A 68 -1.51 10.06 24.91
N ASP A 69 -2.79 10.18 25.29
CA ASP A 69 -3.85 9.39 24.69
C ASP A 69 -3.73 9.54 23.17
N TYR A 70 -3.45 8.45 22.47
CA TYR A 70 -3.53 8.43 21.02
C TYR A 70 -5.01 8.40 20.69
N PRO A 71 -5.61 9.51 20.21
CA PRO A 71 -7.06 9.61 20.09
C PRO A 71 -7.61 8.80 18.90
N GLY A 72 -6.78 7.94 18.31
CA GLY A 72 -7.04 7.25 17.06
C GLY A 72 -6.80 8.14 15.84
N ARG A 73 -6.61 7.51 14.68
CA ARG A 73 -6.43 8.22 13.40
C ARG A 73 -7.60 9.14 13.07
N GLY A 74 -8.82 8.77 13.45
CA GLY A 74 -10.04 9.54 13.12
C GLY A 74 -10.09 10.94 13.75
N MET A 75 -9.40 11.16 14.88
CA MET A 75 -9.34 12.47 15.54
C MET A 75 -8.24 13.38 14.97
N VAL A 76 -7.33 12.83 14.15
CA VAL A 76 -6.22 13.58 13.53
C VAL A 76 -6.28 13.58 11.99
N ILE A 77 -7.19 12.79 11.40
CA ILE A 77 -7.41 12.69 9.96
C ILE A 77 -8.90 12.88 9.70
N GLU A 78 -9.26 14.05 9.18
CA GLU A 78 -10.61 14.33 8.69
C GLU A 78 -10.71 14.01 7.19
N PRO A 79 -11.58 13.08 6.76
CA PRO A 79 -11.77 12.78 5.35
C PRO A 79 -12.52 13.92 4.66
N LYS A 80 -11.82 14.66 3.79
CA LYS A 80 -12.41 15.84 3.11
C LYS A 80 -13.36 15.48 1.97
N ARG A 81 -13.04 14.43 1.21
CA ARG A 81 -13.82 13.97 0.05
C ARG A 81 -13.44 12.54 -0.33
N LEU A 82 -14.35 11.83 -0.96
CA LEU A 82 -14.07 10.52 -1.55
C LEU A 82 -13.40 10.72 -2.92
N THR A 83 -12.09 10.47 -3.01
CA THR A 83 -11.34 10.62 -4.27
C THR A 83 -11.24 9.34 -5.07
N GLU A 84 -11.25 8.21 -4.36
CA GLU A 84 -10.98 6.88 -4.90
C GLU A 84 -11.94 5.86 -4.30
N LEU A 85 -12.26 4.82 -5.07
CA LEU A 85 -13.03 3.68 -4.58
C LEU A 85 -12.36 2.37 -5.01
N TRP A 86 -12.15 1.49 -4.04
CA TRP A 86 -11.58 0.16 -4.25
C TRP A 86 -12.69 -0.87 -4.20
N ILE A 87 -12.81 -1.67 -5.26
CA ILE A 87 -13.87 -2.66 -5.44
C ILE A 87 -13.22 -4.03 -5.55
N TYR A 88 -13.53 -4.87 -4.57
CA TYR A 88 -13.25 -6.29 -4.61
C TYR A 88 -14.27 -6.93 -5.56
N THR A 89 -13.90 -7.12 -6.83
CA THR A 89 -14.85 -7.55 -7.88
C THR A 89 -15.31 -9.00 -7.69
N ASN A 90 -14.45 -9.81 -7.10
CA ASN A 90 -14.68 -11.21 -6.74
C ASN A 90 -13.61 -11.66 -5.72
N ASN A 91 -13.76 -12.86 -5.15
CA ASN A 91 -12.71 -13.50 -4.35
C ASN A 91 -12.14 -14.78 -5.02
N SER A 92 -12.54 -15.04 -6.26
CA SER A 92 -12.04 -16.17 -7.06
C SER A 92 -10.66 -15.84 -7.63
N CYS A 93 -9.68 -16.72 -7.41
CA CYS A 93 -8.34 -16.56 -7.97
C CYS A 93 -7.83 -17.90 -8.52
N ASN A 94 -7.10 -17.83 -9.64
CA ASN A 94 -6.44 -18.98 -10.25
C ASN A 94 -5.08 -19.31 -9.62
N LEU A 95 -4.70 -18.57 -8.57
CA LEU A 95 -3.51 -18.78 -7.75
C LEU A 95 -3.90 -18.87 -6.27
N LYS A 96 -2.99 -19.40 -5.44
CA LYS A 96 -3.14 -19.52 -3.98
C LYS A 96 -1.88 -19.03 -3.26
N CYS A 97 -1.58 -17.74 -3.40
CA CYS A 97 -0.34 -17.15 -2.88
C CYS A 97 -0.27 -17.26 -1.36
N LYS A 98 0.89 -17.67 -0.81
CA LYS A 98 1.09 -17.84 0.64
C LYS A 98 0.94 -16.54 1.44
N HIS A 99 1.18 -15.40 0.80
CA HIS A 99 1.09 -14.06 1.39
C HIS A 99 -0.24 -13.35 1.05
N CYS A 100 -1.25 -14.06 0.53
CA CYS A 100 -2.50 -13.44 0.10
C CYS A 100 -3.28 -12.89 1.31
N LEU A 101 -3.47 -11.57 1.35
CA LEU A 101 -4.17 -10.88 2.45
C LEU A 101 -5.63 -11.36 2.61
N VAL A 102 -6.30 -11.67 1.50
CA VAL A 102 -7.72 -12.00 1.48
C VAL A 102 -8.00 -13.49 1.29
N SER A 103 -6.95 -14.32 1.33
CA SER A 103 -7.04 -15.77 1.16
C SER A 103 -7.87 -16.18 -0.07
N ALA A 104 -7.71 -15.45 -1.17
CA ALA A 104 -8.42 -15.73 -2.41
C ALA A 104 -8.05 -17.11 -2.96
N GLY A 105 -9.00 -17.76 -3.64
CA GLY A 105 -8.81 -19.11 -4.16
C GLY A 105 -9.95 -19.54 -5.08
N GLU A 106 -9.88 -20.77 -5.57
CA GLU A 106 -10.87 -21.31 -6.51
C GLU A 106 -12.23 -21.54 -5.84
N GLY A 107 -13.32 -21.25 -6.56
CA GLY A 107 -14.67 -21.65 -6.18
C GLY A 107 -15.47 -20.64 -5.35
N GLU A 108 -14.88 -19.51 -4.96
CA GLU A 108 -15.64 -18.43 -4.32
C GLU A 108 -16.45 -17.63 -5.33
N LYS A 109 -17.79 -17.76 -5.25
CA LYS A 109 -18.71 -17.09 -6.18
C LYS A 109 -18.67 -15.56 -6.03
N ASP A 110 -18.85 -14.89 -7.16
CA ASP A 110 -19.10 -13.45 -7.23
C ASP A 110 -20.30 -13.09 -6.34
N LYS A 111 -20.07 -12.28 -5.30
CA LYS A 111 -21.14 -11.80 -4.41
C LYS A 111 -21.84 -10.55 -4.95
N LEU A 112 -21.19 -9.83 -5.86
CA LEU A 112 -21.69 -8.60 -6.46
C LEU A 112 -22.02 -8.82 -7.94
N SER A 113 -23.24 -8.48 -8.34
CA SER A 113 -23.63 -8.45 -9.75
C SER A 113 -22.97 -7.28 -10.49
N ALA A 114 -22.91 -7.33 -11.82
CA ALA A 114 -22.43 -6.19 -12.61
C ALA A 114 -23.26 -4.93 -12.32
N THR A 115 -24.58 -5.11 -12.16
CA THR A 115 -25.54 -4.04 -11.86
C THR A 115 -25.29 -3.40 -10.50
N ASP A 116 -24.92 -4.18 -9.47
CA ASP A 116 -24.57 -3.63 -8.16
C ASP A 116 -23.29 -2.80 -8.23
N ILE A 117 -22.28 -3.32 -8.94
CA ILE A 117 -21.01 -2.59 -9.13
C ILE A 117 -21.25 -1.29 -9.87
N ILE A 118 -22.03 -1.31 -10.96
CA ILE A 118 -22.39 -0.11 -11.73
C ILE A 118 -23.13 0.91 -10.86
N ARG A 119 -24.13 0.49 -10.08
CA ARG A 119 -24.86 1.36 -9.15
C ARG A 119 -23.90 2.05 -8.16
N VAL A 120 -23.02 1.26 -7.52
CA VAL A 120 -22.04 1.78 -6.56
C VAL A 120 -21.05 2.73 -7.23
N VAL A 121 -20.63 2.45 -8.46
CA VAL A 121 -19.77 3.33 -9.25
C VAL A 121 -20.45 4.68 -9.50
N ASP A 122 -21.73 4.69 -9.85
CA ASP A 122 -22.47 5.94 -10.10
C ASP A 122 -22.68 6.77 -8.83
N GLU A 123 -23.02 6.11 -7.72
CA GLU A 123 -23.09 6.74 -6.41
C GLU A 123 -21.73 7.36 -6.04
N ALA A 124 -20.64 6.62 -6.20
CA ALA A 124 -19.29 7.10 -5.94
C ALA A 124 -18.88 8.26 -6.86
N LYS A 125 -19.25 8.21 -8.15
CA LYS A 125 -19.06 9.32 -9.10
C LYS A 125 -19.76 10.59 -8.60
N SER A 126 -20.97 10.47 -8.05
CA SER A 126 -21.73 11.61 -7.50
C SER A 126 -21.06 12.23 -6.27
N LEU A 127 -20.32 11.43 -5.50
CA LEU A 127 -19.52 11.87 -4.35
C LEU A 127 -18.14 12.44 -4.73
N GLY A 128 -17.81 12.49 -6.02
CA GLY A 128 -16.57 13.09 -6.52
C GLY A 128 -15.41 12.13 -6.78
N VAL A 129 -15.66 10.81 -6.74
CA VAL A 129 -14.64 9.80 -7.06
C VAL A 129 -14.18 9.95 -8.51
N ARG A 130 -12.86 9.99 -8.69
CA ARG A 130 -12.22 10.11 -10.00
C ARG A 130 -11.53 8.83 -10.46
N ARG A 131 -11.07 8.02 -9.52
CA ARG A 131 -10.32 6.79 -9.78
C ARG A 131 -10.92 5.60 -9.06
N PHE A 132 -11.04 4.51 -9.79
CA PHE A 132 -11.53 3.24 -9.29
C PHE A 132 -10.43 2.19 -9.34
N TYR A 133 -10.50 1.22 -8.44
CA TYR A 133 -9.59 0.09 -8.38
C TYR A 133 -10.39 -1.20 -8.44
N PHE A 134 -10.05 -2.07 -9.37
CA PHE A 134 -10.51 -3.46 -9.36
C PHE A 134 -9.43 -4.35 -8.76
N THR A 135 -9.85 -5.09 -7.73
CA THR A 135 -9.00 -6.01 -6.96
C THR A 135 -9.85 -7.19 -6.46
N GLY A 136 -9.30 -8.01 -5.55
CA GLY A 136 -9.94 -9.16 -4.95
C GLY A 136 -9.10 -10.41 -5.10
N GLY A 137 -9.68 -11.44 -5.72
CA GLY A 137 -8.91 -12.53 -6.31
C GLY A 137 -8.25 -12.08 -7.62
N GLU A 138 -8.60 -12.71 -8.73
CA GLU A 138 -8.16 -12.30 -10.06
C GLU A 138 -9.32 -11.65 -10.82
N PRO A 139 -9.31 -10.32 -11.06
CA PRO A 139 -10.39 -9.64 -11.79
C PRO A 139 -10.69 -10.27 -13.16
N PHE A 140 -9.67 -10.77 -13.87
CA PHE A 140 -9.86 -11.37 -15.20
C PHE A 140 -10.46 -12.78 -15.22
N LEU A 141 -10.80 -13.37 -14.06
CA LEU A 141 -11.66 -14.55 -13.97
C LEU A 141 -13.15 -14.21 -14.06
N ARG A 142 -13.52 -12.96 -13.77
CA ARG A 142 -14.91 -12.52 -13.79
C ARG A 142 -15.40 -12.41 -15.24
N HIS A 143 -16.53 -13.05 -15.54
CA HIS A 143 -17.06 -13.19 -16.90
C HIS A 143 -17.48 -11.85 -17.55
N ASP A 144 -17.96 -10.89 -16.77
CA ASP A 144 -18.45 -9.59 -17.22
C ASP A 144 -17.41 -8.45 -17.04
N ILE A 145 -16.14 -8.77 -16.75
CA ILE A 145 -15.13 -7.78 -16.35
C ILE A 145 -14.95 -6.67 -17.39
N PHE A 146 -14.98 -6.99 -18.68
CA PHE A 146 -14.84 -6.00 -19.74
C PHE A 146 -16.03 -5.04 -19.84
N THR A 147 -17.23 -5.47 -19.46
CA THR A 147 -18.40 -4.59 -19.34
C THR A 147 -18.14 -3.53 -18.27
N LEU A 148 -17.63 -3.95 -17.11
CA LEU A 148 -17.31 -3.06 -16.00
C LEU A 148 -16.14 -2.12 -16.30
N ILE A 149 -15.09 -2.63 -16.95
CA ILE A 149 -13.95 -1.84 -17.40
C ILE A 149 -14.44 -0.71 -18.31
N ASN A 150 -15.14 -1.06 -19.39
CA ASN A 150 -15.66 -0.08 -20.36
C ASN A 150 -16.60 0.94 -19.72
N TYR A 151 -17.41 0.50 -18.76
CA TYR A 151 -18.33 1.38 -18.03
C TYR A 151 -17.60 2.48 -17.26
N ILE A 152 -16.54 2.12 -16.53
CA ILE A 152 -15.76 3.07 -15.73
C ILE A 152 -14.88 3.94 -16.64
N THR A 153 -14.16 3.33 -17.58
CA THR A 153 -13.17 4.03 -18.42
C THR A 153 -13.80 4.99 -19.43
N LYS A 154 -15.13 4.99 -19.58
CA LYS A 154 -15.86 5.99 -20.36
C LYS A 154 -15.57 7.42 -19.88
N ASP A 155 -15.48 7.63 -18.57
CA ASP A 155 -15.32 8.97 -17.99
C ASP A 155 -14.46 9.03 -16.72
N ARG A 156 -13.92 7.91 -16.23
CA ARG A 156 -13.11 7.81 -15.01
C ARG A 156 -11.85 6.99 -15.22
N GLU A 157 -10.91 7.13 -14.28
CA GLU A 157 -9.71 6.30 -14.26
C GLU A 157 -10.01 4.96 -13.59
N LEU A 158 -9.45 3.89 -14.13
CA LEU A 158 -9.52 2.54 -13.58
C LEU A 158 -8.10 1.95 -13.47
N VAL A 159 -7.77 1.48 -12.28
CA VAL A 159 -6.58 0.67 -12.04
C VAL A 159 -7.02 -0.77 -11.79
N ILE A 160 -6.44 -1.72 -12.49
CA ILE A 160 -6.72 -3.15 -12.30
C ILE A 160 -5.49 -3.80 -11.66
N LEU A 161 -5.69 -4.38 -10.49
CA LEU A 161 -4.69 -5.21 -9.81
C LEU A 161 -4.86 -6.64 -10.33
N THR A 162 -3.83 -7.20 -10.95
CA THR A 162 -3.88 -8.52 -11.59
C THR A 162 -2.59 -9.29 -11.37
N ASN A 163 -2.68 -10.62 -11.31
CA ASN A 163 -1.51 -11.50 -11.37
C ASN A 163 -0.94 -11.64 -12.80
N GLY A 164 -1.63 -11.09 -13.82
CA GLY A 164 -1.18 -11.07 -15.21
C GLY A 164 -1.26 -12.41 -15.95
N THR A 165 -1.48 -13.53 -15.26
CA THR A 165 -1.44 -14.88 -15.85
C THR A 165 -2.53 -15.13 -16.88
N LEU A 166 -3.62 -14.36 -16.83
CA LEU A 166 -4.77 -14.47 -17.74
C LEU A 166 -4.76 -13.43 -18.88
N LEU A 167 -3.72 -12.59 -18.97
CA LEU A 167 -3.58 -11.56 -20.01
C LEU A 167 -3.07 -12.14 -21.34
N ALA A 168 -3.82 -13.11 -21.89
CA ALA A 168 -3.58 -13.63 -23.23
C ALA A 168 -3.84 -12.55 -24.31
N LYS A 169 -3.41 -12.84 -25.55
CA LYS A 169 -3.45 -11.90 -26.69
C LYS A 169 -4.79 -11.18 -26.85
N GLU A 170 -5.90 -11.91 -26.84
CA GLU A 170 -7.24 -11.33 -27.02
C GLU A 170 -7.59 -10.31 -25.92
N LYS A 171 -7.32 -10.64 -24.65
CA LYS A 171 -7.56 -9.71 -23.53
C LYS A 171 -6.62 -8.52 -23.61
N ALA A 172 -5.35 -8.73 -23.96
CA ALA A 172 -4.38 -7.66 -24.13
C ALA A 172 -4.81 -6.67 -25.24
N GLU A 173 -5.30 -7.18 -26.38
CA GLU A 173 -5.82 -6.35 -27.48
C GLU A 173 -7.06 -5.54 -27.06
N LYS A 174 -7.98 -6.17 -26.31
CA LYS A 174 -9.15 -5.48 -25.73
C LYS A 174 -8.76 -4.38 -24.74
N LEU A 175 -7.72 -4.58 -23.94
CA LEU A 175 -7.22 -3.55 -23.01
C LEU A 175 -6.49 -2.44 -23.76
N ALA A 176 -5.74 -2.78 -24.81
CA ALA A 176 -4.98 -1.82 -25.62
C ALA A 176 -5.86 -0.86 -26.44
N SER A 177 -7.12 -1.21 -26.70
CA SER A 177 -8.08 -0.33 -27.39
C SER A 177 -8.69 0.75 -26.48
N ILE A 178 -8.47 0.67 -25.17
CA ILE A 178 -8.97 1.65 -24.20
C ILE A 178 -8.00 2.83 -24.11
N ASP A 179 -8.51 4.05 -23.89
CA ASP A 179 -7.68 5.24 -23.68
C ASP A 179 -6.65 5.00 -22.57
N ARG A 180 -5.37 5.13 -22.92
CA ARG A 180 -4.23 4.93 -22.02
C ARG A 180 -4.18 5.93 -20.86
N LYS A 181 -4.96 7.01 -20.91
CA LYS A 181 -5.15 7.94 -19.79
C LYS A 181 -6.22 7.47 -18.79
N LYS A 182 -7.01 6.45 -19.14
CA LYS A 182 -8.14 5.95 -18.35
C LYS A 182 -7.86 4.60 -17.72
N LEU A 183 -7.05 3.75 -18.34
CA LEU A 183 -6.78 2.41 -17.85
C LEU A 183 -5.32 2.21 -17.45
N PHE A 184 -5.12 1.71 -16.22
CA PHE A 184 -3.82 1.36 -15.67
C PHE A 184 -3.85 -0.08 -15.17
N LEU A 185 -2.74 -0.80 -15.32
CA LEU A 185 -2.56 -2.14 -14.78
C LEU A 185 -1.48 -2.11 -13.69
N GLN A 186 -1.79 -2.68 -12.54
CA GLN A 186 -0.82 -3.02 -11.51
C GLN A 186 -0.64 -4.52 -11.52
N ILE A 187 0.53 -4.98 -11.98
CA ILE A 187 0.83 -6.40 -12.14
C ILE A 187 1.65 -6.85 -10.93
N SER A 188 1.14 -7.86 -10.22
CA SER A 188 1.87 -8.51 -9.12
C SER A 188 3.01 -9.35 -9.69
N LEU A 189 4.24 -8.95 -9.38
CA LEU A 189 5.46 -9.71 -9.62
C LEU A 189 6.15 -9.91 -8.26
N GLU A 190 6.60 -11.12 -7.99
CA GLU A 190 7.49 -11.43 -6.85
C GLU A 190 8.94 -11.55 -7.33
#